data_AF-A0A8H3SE66-F1
#
_entry.id   AF-A0A8H3SE66-F1
#
_cell.length_a   1.000
_cell.length_b   1.000
_cell.length_c   1.000
_cell.angle_alpha   90.00
_cell.angle_beta   90.00
_cell.angle_gamma   90.00
#
_symmetry.space_group_name_H-M   'P 1'
#
loop_
_entity.id
_entity.type
_entity.pdbx_description
1 polymer ?
#
loop_
_entity_poly.entity_id
_entity_poly.type
_entity_poly.pdbx_seq_one_letter_code
_entity_poly.pdbx_strand_id
1 'polypeptide(L)'
;MLGNQSLSASNPDRYQDLDRSGFKRKEQSMGGSFRGRYIDVGASQKIASGQIKVKSGSCPVRHTETGLEFDDGTRLDADIIIFATGYHLDSRDMIETLFGPDVSGRVTRLDQPNPEDFLDGAYKFTGHPALWLAGGNMGQARYFSRFLALQINAALLGTPFDRLKQPLDDCDT
;
A
#
# COMPACT_ATOMS: atom_id res chain seq x y z
N MET A 1 -16.36 13.47 -2.55
CA MET A 1 -15.52 13.13 -3.72
C MET A 1 -15.54 14.25 -4.77
N LEU A 2 -15.58 15.53 -4.36
CA LEU A 2 -15.72 16.69 -5.27
C LEU A 2 -14.41 17.49 -5.46
N GLY A 3 -13.37 17.22 -4.67
CA GLY A 3 -12.13 18.01 -4.70
C GLY A 3 -11.18 17.70 -5.86
N ASN A 4 -11.16 16.47 -6.39
CA ASN A 4 -10.20 16.10 -7.42
C ASN A 4 -10.62 16.54 -8.84
N GLN A 5 -11.91 16.73 -9.09
CA GLN A 5 -12.39 17.13 -10.43
C GLN A 5 -12.04 18.59 -10.75
N SER A 6 -12.08 19.49 -9.76
CA SER A 6 -11.77 20.91 -9.97
C SER A 6 -10.29 21.16 -10.29
N LEU A 7 -9.38 20.40 -9.65
CA LEU A 7 -7.94 20.48 -9.88
C LEU A 7 -7.49 19.83 -11.20
N SER A 8 -8.17 18.76 -11.64
CA SER A 8 -7.89 18.17 -12.96
C SER A 8 -8.37 19.03 -14.12
N ALA A 9 -9.47 19.76 -13.94
CA ALA A 9 -10.03 20.62 -14.99
C ALA A 9 -9.21 21.90 -15.21
N SER A 10 -8.46 22.37 -14.19
CA SER A 10 -7.67 23.60 -14.27
C SER A 10 -6.34 23.48 -15.01
N ASN A 11 -5.82 22.26 -15.22
CA ASN A 11 -4.64 22.03 -16.06
C ASN A 11 -4.78 20.70 -16.84
N PRO A 12 -5.28 20.75 -18.09
CA PRO A 12 -5.42 19.55 -18.92
C PRO A 12 -4.08 18.91 -19.30
N ASP A 13 -2.99 19.69 -19.36
CA ASP A 13 -1.65 19.23 -19.74
C ASP A 13 -0.76 18.86 -18.52
N ARG A 14 -1.32 18.87 -17.31
CA ARG A 14 -0.57 18.66 -16.05
C ARG A 14 0.37 17.46 -16.05
N TYR A 15 -0.01 16.38 -16.71
CA TYR A 15 0.76 15.15 -16.75
C TYR A 15 1.94 15.26 -17.72
N GLN A 16 1.77 15.97 -18.84
CA GLN A 16 2.88 16.28 -19.74
C GLN A 16 3.88 17.22 -19.07
N ASP A 17 3.40 18.22 -18.34
CA ASP A 17 4.25 19.15 -17.59
C ASP A 17 5.08 18.43 -16.52
N LEU A 18 4.46 17.47 -15.81
CA LEU A 18 5.16 16.60 -14.89
C LEU A 18 6.22 15.75 -15.60
N ASP A 19 5.89 15.13 -16.72
CA ASP A 19 6.85 14.30 -17.45
C ASP A 19 8.05 15.13 -17.95
N ARG A 20 7.81 16.39 -18.39
CA ARG A 20 8.86 17.35 -18.77
C ARG A 20 9.76 17.77 -17.60
N SER A 21 9.22 17.82 -16.37
CA SER A 21 10.01 18.08 -15.16
C SER A 21 10.88 16.90 -14.72
N GLY A 22 10.82 15.77 -15.44
CA GLY A 22 11.53 14.54 -15.11
C GLY A 22 10.79 13.66 -14.10
N PHE A 23 9.56 14.01 -13.69
CA PHE A 23 8.76 13.23 -12.75
C PHE A 23 8.26 11.93 -13.39
N LYS A 24 8.78 10.80 -12.92
CA LYS A 24 8.40 9.49 -13.45
C LYS A 24 7.12 8.98 -12.80
N ARG A 25 6.11 8.71 -13.61
CA ARG A 25 4.81 8.15 -13.19
C ARG A 25 4.69 6.72 -13.69
N LYS A 26 4.07 5.85 -12.88
CA LYS A 26 3.59 4.56 -13.39
C LYS A 26 2.31 4.79 -14.18
N GLU A 27 2.23 4.17 -15.35
CA GLU A 27 1.02 4.19 -16.17
C GLU A 27 -0.13 3.50 -15.42
N GLN A 28 -1.32 4.10 -15.50
CA GLN A 28 -2.49 3.61 -14.79
C GLN A 28 -3.25 2.64 -15.67
N SER A 29 -3.23 1.35 -15.33
CA SER A 29 -4.16 0.38 -15.89
C SER A 29 -5.35 0.18 -14.95
N MET A 30 -6.54 0.01 -15.52
CA MET A 30 -7.82 -0.19 -14.79
C MET A 30 -7.86 -1.44 -13.89
N GLY A 31 -6.87 -2.34 -14.02
CA GLY A 31 -6.67 -3.50 -13.13
C GLY A 31 -5.28 -3.51 -12.47
N GLY A 32 -4.51 -2.44 -12.59
CA GLY A 32 -3.17 -2.33 -12.04
C GLY A 32 -3.19 -2.02 -10.55
N SER A 33 -2.17 -2.50 -9.84
CA SER A 33 -2.01 -2.22 -8.42
C SER A 33 -2.12 -0.71 -8.11
N PHE A 34 -2.74 -0.36 -6.98
CA PHE A 34 -2.78 1.02 -6.47
C PHE A 34 -1.38 1.55 -6.07
N ARG A 35 -0.36 0.68 -6.14
CA ARG A 35 1.05 0.96 -5.85
C ARG A 35 1.68 1.98 -6.78
N GLY A 36 2.33 2.99 -6.19
CA GLY A 36 3.14 3.96 -6.93
C GLY A 36 2.32 4.87 -7.85
N ARG A 37 1.00 4.97 -7.62
CA ARG A 37 0.14 5.89 -8.37
C ARG A 37 0.27 7.28 -7.82
N TYR A 38 0.51 8.23 -8.71
CA TYR A 38 0.48 9.63 -8.39
C TYR A 38 -0.96 10.14 -8.39
N ILE A 39 -1.37 10.74 -7.27
CA ILE A 39 -2.63 11.46 -7.15
C ILE A 39 -2.28 12.91 -6.89
N ASP A 40 -2.68 13.80 -7.79
CA ASP A 40 -2.45 15.21 -7.60
C ASP A 40 -3.40 15.78 -6.53
N VAL A 41 -2.80 16.25 -5.45
CA VAL A 41 -3.46 16.95 -4.35
C VAL A 41 -2.96 18.40 -4.20
N GLY A 42 -2.34 18.95 -5.26
CA GLY A 42 -1.83 20.33 -5.33
C GLY A 42 -0.33 20.45 -5.57
N ALA A 43 0.38 19.34 -5.81
CA ALA A 43 1.83 19.34 -5.99
C ALA A 43 2.24 19.46 -7.47
N SER A 44 1.40 19.05 -8.43
CA SER A 44 1.80 19.00 -9.84
C SER A 44 2.27 20.35 -10.36
N GLN A 45 1.53 21.41 -10.06
CA GLN A 45 1.85 22.76 -10.53
C GLN A 45 3.15 23.29 -9.91
N LYS A 46 3.45 22.93 -8.66
CA LYS A 46 4.70 23.32 -7.98
C LYS A 46 5.90 22.61 -8.58
N ILE A 47 5.74 21.35 -8.97
CA ILE A 47 6.76 20.60 -9.71
C ILE A 47 6.96 21.19 -11.10
N ALA A 48 5.87 21.40 -11.86
CA ALA A 48 5.92 21.95 -13.22
C ALA A 48 6.54 23.35 -13.29
N SER A 49 6.27 24.21 -12.29
CA SER A 49 6.86 25.55 -12.19
C SER A 49 8.28 25.57 -11.62
N GLY A 50 8.85 24.43 -11.23
CA GLY A 50 10.21 24.33 -10.68
C GLY A 50 10.35 24.76 -9.22
N GLN A 51 9.25 25.06 -8.51
CA GLN A 51 9.27 25.29 -7.06
C GLN A 51 9.67 24.02 -6.29
N ILE A 52 9.29 22.85 -6.80
CA ILE A 52 9.76 21.55 -6.32
C ILE A 52 10.65 20.95 -7.40
N LYS A 53 11.94 20.79 -7.09
CA LYS A 53 12.90 20.14 -7.99
C LYS A 53 12.77 18.63 -7.88
N VAL A 54 12.87 17.95 -9.02
CA VAL A 54 12.77 16.48 -9.10
C VAL A 54 14.10 15.93 -9.60
N LYS A 55 14.66 14.97 -8.85
CA LYS A 55 15.78 14.13 -9.28
C LYS A 55 15.24 12.71 -9.49
N SER A 56 15.49 12.13 -10.66
CA SER A 56 15.01 10.81 -11.05
C SER A 56 16.14 9.99 -11.66
N GLY A 57 16.00 8.67 -11.64
CA GLY A 57 16.99 7.75 -12.24
C GLY A 57 18.27 7.58 -11.42
N SER A 58 18.29 8.03 -10.17
CA SER A 58 19.39 7.84 -9.24
C SER A 58 18.85 7.61 -7.83
N CYS A 59 19.33 6.57 -7.17
CA CYS A 59 18.90 6.20 -5.83
C CYS A 59 19.83 6.80 -4.76
N PRO A 60 19.30 7.30 -3.63
CA PRO A 60 20.13 7.69 -2.50
C PRO A 60 20.82 6.45 -1.92
N VAL A 61 22.13 6.52 -1.69
CA VAL A 61 22.95 5.39 -1.21
C VAL A 61 23.44 5.57 0.22
N ARG A 62 23.68 6.81 0.66
CA ARG A 62 24.10 7.10 2.04
C ARG A 62 23.85 8.56 2.41
N HIS A 63 23.80 8.82 3.72
CA HIS A 63 23.91 10.16 4.26
C HIS A 63 25.37 10.66 4.18
N THR A 64 25.51 11.96 4.00
CA THR A 64 26.75 12.70 4.21
C THR A 64 26.60 13.57 5.46
N GLU A 65 27.67 14.25 5.86
CA GLU A 65 27.61 15.21 6.96
C GLU A 65 26.61 16.36 6.69
N THR A 66 26.36 16.68 5.42
CA THR A 66 25.55 17.82 4.98
C THR A 66 24.30 17.45 4.19
N GLY A 67 24.04 16.16 3.93
CA GLY A 67 22.94 15.76 3.05
C GLY A 67 22.99 14.30 2.59
N LEU A 68 22.79 14.08 1.28
CA LEU A 68 22.69 12.75 0.65
C LEU A 68 23.64 12.58 -0.53
N GLU A 69 24.20 11.38 -0.66
CA GLU A 69 24.91 10.92 -1.87
C GLU A 69 24.03 9.92 -2.64
N PHE A 70 24.11 9.99 -3.96
CA PHE A 70 23.36 9.14 -4.89
C PHE A 70 24.28 8.15 -5.62
N ASP A 71 23.71 7.09 -6.16
CA ASP A 71 24.42 6.04 -6.92
C ASP A 71 25.12 6.53 -8.19
N ASP A 72 24.66 7.64 -8.76
CA ASP A 72 25.32 8.35 -9.87
C ASP A 72 26.53 9.20 -9.43
N GLY A 73 26.90 9.14 -8.15
CA GLY A 73 28.01 9.88 -7.55
C GLY A 73 27.69 11.33 -7.20
N THR A 74 26.50 11.83 -7.52
CA THR A 74 26.10 13.20 -7.17
C THR A 74 25.76 13.34 -5.69
N ARG A 75 25.82 14.57 -5.19
CA ARG A 75 25.49 14.93 -3.81
C ARG A 75 24.47 16.04 -3.77
N LEU A 76 23.62 16.00 -2.75
CA LEU A 76 22.64 17.04 -2.47
C LEU A 76 22.72 17.42 -0.99
N ASP A 77 23.10 18.66 -0.72
CA ASP A 77 23.06 19.22 0.63
C ASP A 77 21.60 19.46 1.06
N ALA A 78 21.29 19.13 2.30
CA ALA A 78 19.96 19.30 2.87
C ALA A 78 20.05 19.43 4.40
N ASP A 79 19.35 20.43 4.95
CA ASP A 79 19.22 20.58 6.40
C ASP A 79 18.29 19.52 7.02
N ILE A 80 17.31 19.04 6.24
CA ILE A 80 16.31 18.06 6.66
C ILE A 80 16.09 17.03 5.56
N ILE A 81 16.14 15.75 5.94
CA ILE A 81 15.87 14.61 5.06
C ILE A 81 14.63 13.88 5.58
N ILE A 82 13.62 13.70 4.72
CA ILE A 82 12.38 12.98 5.04
C ILE A 82 12.30 11.73 4.15
N PHE A 83 12.32 10.55 4.76
CA PHE A 83 12.12 9.29 4.04
C PHE A 83 10.63 9.00 3.87
N ALA A 84 10.13 9.27 2.66
CA ALA A 84 8.78 8.93 2.23
C ALA A 84 8.77 7.69 1.31
N THR A 85 9.54 6.65 1.67
CA THR A 85 9.82 5.46 0.83
C THR A 85 8.70 4.42 0.84
N GLY A 86 7.56 4.71 1.47
CA GLY A 86 6.41 3.81 1.56
C GLY A 86 6.52 2.78 2.69
N TYR A 87 5.74 1.71 2.57
CA TYR A 87 5.60 0.65 3.57
C TYR A 87 5.82 -0.72 2.95
N HIS A 88 6.24 -1.69 3.76
CA HIS A 88 6.10 -3.11 3.42
C HIS A 88 4.61 -3.45 3.36
N LEU A 89 4.21 -4.09 2.26
CA LEU A 89 2.80 -4.39 1.99
C LEU A 89 2.47 -5.87 2.19
N ASP A 90 3.48 -6.73 2.27
CA ASP A 90 3.28 -8.11 2.71
C ASP A 90 3.08 -8.09 4.23
N SER A 91 1.86 -8.38 4.68
CA SER A 91 1.55 -8.46 6.10
C SER A 91 2.34 -9.56 6.80
N ARG A 92 2.85 -10.55 6.05
CA ARG A 92 3.64 -11.65 6.62
C ARG A 92 5.01 -11.19 7.12
N ASP A 93 5.61 -10.16 6.54
CA ASP A 93 6.87 -9.57 7.04
C ASP A 93 6.70 -9.11 8.50
N MET A 94 5.59 -8.42 8.77
CA MET A 94 5.24 -7.93 10.10
C MET A 94 4.83 -9.08 11.03
N ILE A 95 4.03 -10.04 10.55
CA ILE A 95 3.62 -11.20 11.35
C ILE A 95 4.82 -12.07 11.72
N GLU A 96 5.77 -12.27 10.81
CA GLU A 96 6.99 -13.02 11.07
C GLU A 96 7.86 -12.33 12.11
N THR A 97 7.98 -11.00 12.02
CA THR A 97 8.71 -10.20 13.01
C THR A 97 8.09 -10.32 14.41
N LEU A 98 6.76 -10.39 14.51
CA LEU A 98 6.06 -10.42 15.80
C LEU A 98 5.85 -11.82 16.38
N PHE A 99 5.61 -12.82 15.52
CA PHE A 99 5.12 -14.14 15.91
C PHE A 99 5.97 -15.30 15.35
N GLY A 100 6.98 -14.99 14.54
CA GLY A 100 7.88 -15.97 13.94
C GLY A 100 7.36 -16.60 12.64
N PRO A 101 8.25 -17.34 11.95
CA PRO A 101 7.99 -17.91 10.63
C PRO A 101 6.88 -18.97 10.62
N ASP A 102 6.70 -19.70 11.73
CA ASP A 102 5.66 -20.73 11.85
C ASP A 102 4.24 -20.13 11.74
N VAL A 103 4.04 -18.93 12.29
CA VAL A 103 2.77 -18.22 12.23
C VAL A 103 2.63 -17.51 10.88
N SER A 104 3.68 -16.83 10.41
CA SER A 104 3.63 -16.10 9.13
C SER A 104 3.36 -17.04 7.95
N GLY A 105 3.94 -18.25 7.96
CA GLY A 105 3.75 -19.26 6.92
C GLY A 105 2.32 -19.80 6.80
N ARG A 106 1.51 -19.70 7.86
CA ARG A 106 0.11 -20.18 7.88
C ARG A 106 -0.90 -19.12 7.46
N VAL A 107 -0.48 -17.86 7.34
CA VAL A 107 -1.38 -16.73 7.12
C VAL A 107 -1.58 -16.44 5.64
N THR A 108 -2.84 -16.29 5.22
CA THR A 108 -3.26 -15.85 3.89
C THR A 108 -2.56 -14.54 3.50
N ARG A 109 -2.12 -14.47 2.24
CA ARG A 109 -1.44 -13.29 1.68
C ARG A 109 -2.44 -12.20 1.31
N LEU A 110 -2.32 -11.04 1.95
CA LEU A 110 -3.17 -9.86 1.67
C LEU A 110 -2.89 -9.13 0.36
N ASP A 111 -1.77 -9.44 -0.29
CA ASP A 111 -1.28 -8.73 -1.46
C ASP A 111 -1.40 -9.55 -2.76
N GLN A 112 -2.05 -10.72 -2.69
CA GLN A 112 -2.34 -11.56 -3.84
C GLN A 112 -3.78 -11.35 -4.30
N PRO A 113 -4.00 -10.73 -5.49
CA PRO A 113 -5.33 -10.53 -6.03
C PRO A 113 -6.07 -11.86 -6.16
N ASN A 114 -7.21 -11.98 -5.49
CA ASN A 114 -8.12 -13.10 -5.72
C ASN A 114 -9.34 -12.61 -6.51
N PRO A 115 -9.59 -13.11 -7.73
CA PRO A 115 -10.75 -12.70 -8.53
C PRO A 115 -12.10 -12.91 -7.82
N GLU A 116 -12.17 -13.86 -6.89
CA GLU A 116 -13.37 -14.18 -6.11
C GLU A 116 -13.41 -13.47 -4.75
N ASP A 117 -12.31 -12.85 -4.32
CA ASP A 117 -12.22 -12.11 -3.08
C ASP A 117 -11.58 -10.74 -3.28
N PHE A 118 -12.45 -9.73 -3.38
CA PHE A 118 -12.07 -8.33 -3.51
C PHE A 118 -11.27 -7.76 -2.31
N LEU A 119 -11.17 -8.50 -1.20
CA LEU A 119 -10.42 -8.08 -0.01
C LEU A 119 -9.11 -8.83 0.16
N ASP A 120 -8.74 -9.69 -0.79
CA ASP A 120 -7.46 -10.40 -0.83
C ASP A 120 -7.11 -11.14 0.47
N GLY A 121 -8.06 -11.67 1.25
CA GLY A 121 -7.73 -12.25 2.56
C GLY A 121 -8.15 -11.42 3.78
N ALA A 122 -8.42 -10.13 3.61
CA ALA A 122 -8.69 -9.24 4.73
C ALA A 122 -10.10 -9.46 5.30
N TYR A 123 -10.25 -9.20 6.60
CA TYR A 123 -11.49 -9.30 7.37
C TYR A 123 -12.14 -10.70 7.36
N LYS A 124 -11.37 -11.75 7.05
CA LYS A 124 -11.78 -13.15 7.13
C LYS A 124 -10.71 -14.00 7.83
N PHE A 125 -10.99 -15.29 7.99
CA PHE A 125 -10.05 -16.23 8.59
C PHE A 125 -8.73 -16.26 7.80
N THR A 126 -7.63 -16.22 8.54
CA THR A 126 -6.29 -16.10 7.96
C THR A 126 -5.60 -17.43 7.72
N GLY A 127 -6.15 -18.55 8.19
CA GLY A 127 -5.42 -19.84 8.25
C GLY A 127 -4.77 -20.09 9.62
N HIS A 128 -4.65 -19.07 10.47
CA HIS A 128 -4.19 -19.22 11.85
C HIS A 128 -5.32 -18.95 12.85
N PRO A 129 -5.55 -19.83 13.85
CA PRO A 129 -6.55 -19.61 14.90
C PRO A 129 -6.31 -18.29 15.63
N ALA A 130 -7.40 -17.61 15.98
CA ALA A 130 -7.39 -16.35 16.73
C ALA A 130 -6.62 -15.18 16.05
N LEU A 131 -6.33 -15.27 14.74
CA LEU A 131 -5.67 -14.22 13.99
C LEU A 131 -6.54 -13.77 12.80
N TRP A 132 -6.81 -12.48 12.74
CA TRP A 132 -7.47 -11.82 11.64
C TRP A 132 -6.68 -10.61 11.20
N LEU A 133 -6.68 -10.35 9.90
CA LEU A 133 -6.04 -9.16 9.35
C LEU A 133 -7.08 -8.17 8.83
N ALA A 134 -6.92 -6.92 9.20
CA ALA A 134 -7.69 -5.80 8.65
C ALA A 134 -6.78 -5.00 7.72
N GLY A 135 -7.26 -4.71 6.52
CA GLY A 135 -6.48 -4.01 5.49
C GLY A 135 -7.32 -3.01 4.69
N GLY A 136 -6.66 -2.32 3.78
CA GLY A 136 -7.32 -1.38 2.87
C GLY A 136 -7.51 0.03 3.46
N ASN A 137 -8.36 0.82 2.79
CA ASN A 137 -8.58 2.22 3.14
C ASN A 137 -9.61 2.40 4.28
N MET A 138 -9.77 3.65 4.76
CA MET A 138 -10.71 3.98 5.83
C MET A 138 -12.17 3.56 5.54
N GLY A 139 -12.59 3.58 4.28
CA GLY A 139 -13.93 3.14 3.89
C GLY A 139 -14.11 1.63 4.08
N GLN A 140 -13.13 0.85 3.64
CA GLN A 140 -13.10 -0.61 3.84
C GLN A 140 -13.07 -0.94 5.34
N ALA A 141 -12.19 -0.32 6.12
CA ALA A 141 -12.11 -0.55 7.57
C ALA A 141 -13.43 -0.25 8.28
N ARG A 142 -14.09 0.86 7.95
CA ARG A 142 -15.39 1.21 8.53
C ARG A 142 -16.48 0.21 8.17
N TYR A 143 -16.53 -0.25 6.92
CA TYR A 143 -17.56 -1.18 6.48
C TYR A 143 -17.34 -2.59 7.02
N PHE A 144 -16.10 -3.10 6.96
CA PHE A 144 -15.80 -4.51 7.25
C PHE A 144 -15.55 -4.84 8.72
N SER A 145 -15.19 -3.85 9.55
CA SER A 145 -14.94 -4.04 10.98
C SER A 145 -16.11 -4.71 11.72
N ARG A 146 -17.36 -4.40 11.37
CA ARG A 146 -18.54 -5.06 11.98
C ARG A 146 -18.56 -6.56 11.70
N PHE A 147 -18.25 -6.98 10.47
CA PHE A 147 -18.23 -8.40 10.13
C PHE A 147 -17.08 -9.12 10.84
N LEU A 148 -15.92 -8.48 10.94
CA LEU A 148 -14.80 -9.01 11.71
C LEU A 148 -15.17 -9.20 13.19
N ALA A 149 -15.81 -8.21 13.81
CA ALA A 149 -16.26 -8.31 15.21
C ALA A 149 -17.24 -9.47 15.42
N LEU A 150 -18.18 -9.68 14.48
CA LEU A 150 -19.11 -10.80 14.53
C LEU A 150 -18.39 -12.16 14.44
N GLN A 151 -17.36 -12.28 13.60
CA GLN A 151 -16.57 -13.51 13.49
C GLN A 151 -15.80 -13.82 14.78
N ILE A 152 -15.18 -12.80 15.38
CA ILE A 152 -14.48 -12.93 16.66
C ILE A 152 -15.47 -13.37 17.75
N ASN A 153 -16.63 -12.72 17.84
CA ASN A 153 -17.66 -13.08 18.82
C ASN A 153 -18.17 -14.52 18.62
N ALA A 154 -18.43 -14.92 17.37
CA ALA A 154 -18.84 -16.28 17.04
C ALA A 154 -17.79 -17.33 17.43
N ALA A 155 -16.50 -17.03 17.23
CA ALA A 155 -15.39 -17.90 17.64
C ALA A 155 -15.32 -18.03 19.18
N LEU A 156 -15.49 -16.92 19.91
CA LEU A 156 -15.48 -16.91 21.38
C LEU A 156 -16.65 -17.69 21.99
N LEU A 157 -17.82 -17.65 21.34
CA LEU A 157 -19.03 -18.37 21.78
C LEU A 157 -19.04 -19.84 21.36
N GLY A 158 -18.04 -20.31 20.61
CA GLY A 158 -18.01 -21.68 20.08
C GLY A 158 -19.03 -21.94 18.96
N THR A 159 -19.56 -20.89 18.34
CA THR A 159 -20.55 -20.97 17.25
C THR A 159 -20.03 -20.29 15.97
N PRO A 160 -18.89 -20.71 15.40
CA PRO A 160 -18.34 -20.08 14.21
C PRO A 160 -19.32 -20.18 13.03
N PHE A 161 -19.39 -19.14 12.20
CA PHE A 161 -20.19 -19.14 10.96
C PHE A 161 -19.76 -20.30 10.05
N ASP A 162 -20.69 -20.89 9.29
CA ASP A 162 -20.40 -22.08 8.45
C ASP A 162 -19.26 -21.87 7.44
N ARG A 163 -19.08 -20.64 6.92
CA ARG A 163 -17.94 -20.30 6.05
C ARG A 163 -16.59 -20.17 6.77
N LEU A 164 -16.58 -20.12 8.11
CA LEU A 164 -15.39 -20.23 8.95
C LEU A 164 -15.12 -21.67 9.39
N LYS A 165 -16.02 -22.61 9.11
CA LYS A 165 -15.90 -24.03 9.51
C LYS A 165 -15.10 -24.86 8.53
N GLN A 166 -14.68 -24.35 7.37
CA GLN A 166 -13.84 -25.12 6.46
C GLN A 166 -12.46 -25.30 7.09
N PRO A 167 -12.03 -26.54 7.41
CA PRO A 167 -10.62 -26.84 7.50
C PRO A 167 -10.02 -26.65 6.10
N LEU A 168 -8.83 -26.07 6.00
CA LEU A 168 -8.03 -26.09 4.76
C LEU A 168 -7.40 -27.48 4.56
N ASP A 169 -8.18 -28.54 4.70
CA ASP A 169 -7.80 -29.87 4.24
C ASP A 169 -8.46 -30.01 2.86
N ASP A 170 -7.76 -29.55 1.83
CA ASP A 170 -7.86 -29.93 0.41
C ASP A 170 -7.28 -28.81 -0.46
N CYS A 171 -5.95 -28.71 -0.50
CA CYS A 171 -5.22 -28.05 -1.57
C CYS A 171 -4.06 -28.96 -2.00
N ASP A 172 -4.43 -30.16 -2.47
CA ASP A 172 -3.62 -31.00 -3.37
C ASP A 172 -4.50 -31.30 -4.60
N THR A 173 -4.45 -30.41 -5.59
CA THR A 173 -4.43 -30.66 -7.05
C THR A 173 -4.22 -29.35 -7.79
#